data_AF-A0A1H7J582-F1
#
_entry.id   AF-A0A1H7J582-F1
#
_cell.length_a   1.000
_cell.length_b   1.000
_cell.length_c   1.000
_cell.angle_alpha   90.00
_cell.angle_beta   90.00
_cell.angle_gamma   90.00
#
_symmetry.space_group_name_H-M   'P 1'
#
loop_
_entity.id
_entity.type
_entity.pdbx_description
1 polymer ?
#
loop_
_entity_poly.entity_id
_entity_poly.type
_entity_poly.pdbx_seq_one_letter_code
_entity_poly.pdbx_strand_id
1 'polypeptide(L)'
;MKKIALYAFSLAALSACSKNDDKPQPTPEQDKQSLEVQVYNTLTWSVDKPAGAPATNATVKLFKTKAAFNSSTAAYTQTTDANGKASFASIDTGQYFIVATSTDGSNILGAKQVNGVYVGYVADSLYQTTAEIANSPVNKYAAPGNFRLEDLNMDGIVNDNDVTELPAQSIHIAAKSSNSKRILIGKLDNRPIGFNSKTEVATALQNSITSLNGFHEVQVTLDAVYTDDAACGSMGPDWCSIDAYTGMTAANSTALLLWQKGYSIISQLNKVINYTNAVSDMQAAEKELAIAQAKGVKAYVYFQLTSYFGNVPMQNDLALPTNVNRPGTDDIRTYIDTLLTAAASKLGSNTDIISAAACKAIQAKLALDADDFVNAKTYSSAVIANTAYALVDTPLIFTQTGNKELLWNTSNTLTSSWVKSVFTRGTFLPELRLTEMYLINAEANLRLGVMNDAVPSLNKVRQREKLADLSNTISPDNFRAELMTAWKRNMRTEGNRLLSLRRWDTDVTVLAPLGYQKYNQLLPIPISVLQTYPNLYQNVGY
;
A
#
# COMPACT_ATOMS: atom_id res chain seq x y z
N MET A 1 43.44 -90.32 45.52
CA MET A 1 43.41 -88.89 45.91
C MET A 1 43.22 -88.06 44.64
N LYS A 2 42.38 -87.02 44.70
CA LYS A 2 42.04 -86.01 43.67
C LYS A 2 41.12 -86.43 42.50
N LYS A 3 39.82 -86.27 42.79
CA LYS A 3 38.71 -85.71 41.97
C LYS A 3 39.17 -84.56 41.05
N ILE A 4 38.61 -84.18 39.89
CA ILE A 4 37.37 -84.45 39.10
C ILE A 4 37.68 -83.77 37.73
N ALA A 5 37.61 -84.48 36.58
CA ALA A 5 36.49 -84.48 35.60
C ALA A 5 36.28 -83.11 34.89
N LEU A 6 36.09 -82.98 33.56
CA LEU A 6 35.57 -83.91 32.55
C LEU A 6 35.80 -83.32 31.12
N TYR A 7 36.22 -84.17 30.16
CA TYR A 7 35.69 -84.41 28.79
C TYR A 7 35.27 -83.23 27.88
N ALA A 8 35.39 -83.24 26.54
CA ALA A 8 35.83 -84.20 25.50
C ALA A 8 35.64 -83.44 24.16
N PHE A 9 36.63 -83.37 23.27
CA PHE A 9 37.06 -84.31 22.23
C PHE A 9 36.53 -84.00 20.82
N SER A 10 37.44 -84.26 19.88
CA SER A 10 37.59 -83.82 18.51
C SER A 10 36.85 -84.68 17.47
N LEU A 11 36.32 -83.97 16.47
CA LEU A 11 36.52 -84.10 15.02
C LEU A 11 36.52 -85.48 14.30
N ALA A 12 35.77 -85.46 13.19
CA ALA A 12 35.87 -86.27 11.95
C ALA A 12 35.16 -87.66 11.98
N ALA A 13 34.38 -88.10 10.97
CA ALA A 13 34.14 -87.64 9.61
C ALA A 13 32.81 -88.23 9.04
N LEU A 14 32.27 -87.50 8.04
CA LEU A 14 31.40 -87.88 6.90
C LEU A 14 30.04 -88.60 7.08
N SER A 15 29.01 -87.84 6.66
CA SER A 15 27.96 -88.20 5.68
C SER A 15 26.82 -89.15 6.06
N ALA A 16 25.68 -88.57 6.48
CA ALA A 16 24.33 -88.94 6.00
C ALA A 16 23.29 -87.85 6.34
N CYS A 17 22.49 -87.45 5.35
CA CYS A 17 21.15 -86.81 5.36
C CYS A 17 20.79 -85.72 6.40
N SER A 18 20.37 -84.51 5.97
CA SER A 18 18.93 -84.14 5.92
C SER A 18 18.68 -82.66 5.51
N LYS A 19 17.62 -82.48 4.72
CA LYS A 19 16.64 -81.36 4.65
C LYS A 19 17.11 -79.90 4.71
N ASN A 20 16.78 -79.20 3.62
CA ASN A 20 16.26 -77.82 3.52
C ASN A 20 16.67 -76.80 4.58
N ASP A 21 17.44 -75.79 4.16
CA ASP A 21 17.11 -74.39 4.40
C ASP A 21 17.95 -73.50 3.46
N ASP A 22 17.55 -73.42 2.20
CA ASP A 22 17.89 -72.29 1.33
C ASP A 22 17.06 -71.08 1.78
N LYS A 23 17.57 -70.35 2.78
CA LYS A 23 17.21 -68.94 2.98
C LYS A 23 18.45 -68.10 2.68
N PRO A 24 18.37 -67.11 1.78
CA PRO A 24 19.42 -66.13 1.64
C PRO A 24 19.65 -65.48 3.00
N GLN A 25 20.90 -65.47 3.47
CA GLN A 25 21.30 -64.63 4.60
C GLN A 25 20.87 -63.18 4.29
N PRO A 26 20.21 -62.46 5.22
CA PRO A 26 19.94 -61.05 5.00
C PRO A 26 21.29 -60.34 4.91
N THR A 27 21.52 -59.69 3.77
CA THR A 27 22.58 -58.69 3.60
C THR A 27 22.52 -57.72 4.78
N PRO A 28 23.64 -57.40 5.47
CA PRO A 28 23.61 -56.45 6.58
C PRO A 28 23.04 -55.11 6.09
N GLU A 29 21.94 -54.70 6.73
CA GLU A 29 21.24 -53.44 6.48
C GLU A 29 22.25 -52.29 6.61
N GLN A 30 22.45 -51.53 5.52
CA GLN A 30 23.43 -50.46 5.47
C GLN A 30 23.07 -49.37 6.48
N ASP A 31 23.89 -49.28 7.52
CA ASP A 31 23.98 -48.29 8.61
C ASP A 31 24.14 -46.82 8.11
N LYS A 32 23.21 -46.30 7.30
CA LYS A 32 23.36 -45.00 6.64
C LYS A 32 22.27 -44.02 7.05
N GLN A 33 22.72 -42.84 7.47
CA GLN A 33 21.88 -41.69 7.79
C GLN A 33 21.11 -41.17 6.56
N SER A 34 19.93 -40.63 6.81
CA SER A 34 19.03 -40.10 5.78
C SER A 34 18.33 -38.82 6.23
N LEU A 35 17.86 -38.07 5.24
CA LEU A 35 17.04 -36.88 5.42
C LEU A 35 15.87 -36.91 4.44
N GLU A 36 14.65 -36.77 4.95
CA GLU A 36 13.47 -36.43 4.17
C GLU A 36 13.12 -34.94 4.36
N VAL A 37 13.05 -34.18 3.27
CA VAL A 37 12.56 -32.81 3.28
C VAL A 37 11.15 -32.79 2.70
N GLN A 38 10.17 -32.49 3.54
CA GLN A 38 8.77 -32.33 3.15
C GLN A 38 8.50 -30.87 2.83
N VAL A 39 8.19 -30.56 1.57
CA VAL A 39 7.98 -29.19 1.09
C VAL A 39 6.49 -28.92 0.87
N TYR A 40 6.01 -27.79 1.36
CA TYR A 40 4.65 -27.29 1.10
C TYR A 40 4.68 -25.94 0.40
N ASN A 41 3.78 -25.76 -0.57
CA ASN A 41 3.59 -24.50 -1.29
C ASN A 41 2.52 -23.64 -0.60
N THR A 42 2.97 -22.60 0.09
CA THR A 42 2.12 -21.74 0.91
C THR A 42 1.16 -20.88 0.08
N LEU A 43 1.40 -20.71 -1.22
CA LEU A 43 0.49 -20.02 -2.13
C LEU A 43 -0.85 -20.76 -2.32
N THR A 44 -0.91 -22.02 -1.88
CA THR A 44 -2.13 -22.85 -1.91
C THR A 44 -2.72 -23.06 -0.52
N TRP A 45 -2.37 -22.19 0.43
CA TRP A 45 -2.91 -22.19 1.78
C TRP A 45 -4.44 -22.04 1.77
N SER A 46 -5.08 -22.78 2.67
CA SER A 46 -6.48 -22.60 3.05
C SER A 46 -6.66 -23.00 4.50
N VAL A 47 -7.82 -22.74 5.09
CA VAL A 47 -8.14 -23.17 6.46
C VAL A 47 -8.02 -24.70 6.61
N ASP A 48 -8.38 -25.45 5.57
CA ASP A 48 -8.25 -26.92 5.54
C ASP A 48 -6.82 -27.40 5.21
N LYS A 49 -5.96 -26.50 4.72
CA LYS A 49 -4.56 -26.77 4.34
C LYS A 49 -3.64 -25.71 4.98
N PRO A 50 -3.41 -25.77 6.30
CA PRO A 50 -2.73 -24.70 7.05
C PRO A 50 -1.25 -24.49 6.70
N ALA A 51 -0.64 -25.42 5.96
CA ALA A 51 0.70 -25.29 5.38
C ALA A 51 0.70 -25.05 3.85
N GLY A 52 -0.46 -25.09 3.22
CA GLY A 52 -0.62 -25.27 1.77
C GLY A 52 -0.60 -26.74 1.34
N ALA A 53 -0.72 -26.97 0.03
CA ALA A 53 -0.56 -28.28 -0.57
C ALA A 53 0.93 -28.68 -0.66
N PRO A 54 1.24 -29.99 -0.68
CA PRO A 54 2.60 -30.44 -0.95
C PRO A 54 3.14 -29.88 -2.28
N ALA A 55 4.39 -29.40 -2.27
CA ALA A 55 5.00 -28.80 -3.44
C ALA A 55 5.62 -29.89 -4.32
N THR A 56 4.94 -30.30 -5.39
CA THR A 56 5.48 -31.24 -6.38
C THR A 56 6.55 -30.57 -7.25
N ASN A 57 7.60 -31.32 -7.63
CA ASN A 57 8.69 -30.84 -8.50
C ASN A 57 9.48 -29.63 -7.98
N ALA A 58 9.43 -29.33 -6.68
CA ALA A 58 10.28 -28.33 -6.06
C ALA A 58 11.72 -28.87 -5.96
N THR A 59 12.70 -28.03 -6.24
CA THR A 59 14.12 -28.34 -6.07
C THR A 59 14.56 -28.04 -4.65
N VAL A 60 15.08 -29.04 -3.95
CA VAL A 60 15.66 -28.94 -2.61
C VAL A 60 17.18 -29.10 -2.70
N LYS A 61 17.91 -28.11 -2.21
CA LYS A 61 19.37 -28.06 -2.15
C LYS A 61 19.84 -28.01 -0.70
N LEU A 62 20.88 -28.79 -0.40
CA LEU A 62 21.55 -28.81 0.90
C LEU A 62 22.95 -28.19 0.78
N PHE A 63 23.26 -27.23 1.64
CA PHE A 63 24.54 -26.54 1.67
C PHE A 63 25.26 -26.80 3.01
N LYS A 64 26.55 -27.14 3.00
CA LYS A 64 27.32 -27.35 4.25
C LYS A 64 27.59 -26.04 5.00
N THR A 65 27.59 -24.89 4.31
CA THR A 65 27.80 -23.56 4.89
C THR A 65 26.95 -22.50 4.17
N LYS A 66 26.71 -21.36 4.81
CA LYS A 66 26.06 -20.20 4.16
C LYS A 66 26.93 -19.59 3.05
N ALA A 67 28.26 -19.63 3.19
CA ALA A 67 29.19 -19.26 2.12
C ALA A 67 29.00 -20.11 0.85
N ALA A 68 28.77 -21.42 1.00
CA ALA A 68 28.49 -22.31 -0.12
C ALA A 68 27.14 -21.99 -0.79
N PHE A 69 26.17 -21.46 -0.05
CA PHE A 69 24.94 -20.93 -0.63
C PHE A 69 25.20 -19.67 -1.46
N ASN A 70 25.98 -18.71 -0.92
CA ASN A 70 26.35 -17.50 -1.65
C ASN A 70 27.10 -17.81 -2.98
N SER A 71 27.92 -18.87 -3.01
CA SER A 71 28.60 -19.35 -4.22
C SER A 71 27.80 -20.40 -5.02
N SER A 72 26.52 -20.62 -4.69
CA SER A 72 25.63 -21.59 -5.34
C SER A 72 26.17 -23.04 -5.42
N THR A 73 27.03 -23.42 -4.49
CA THR A 73 27.70 -24.73 -4.42
C THR A 73 26.95 -25.67 -3.48
N ALA A 74 25.93 -26.37 -3.97
CA ALA A 74 25.16 -27.32 -3.17
C ALA A 74 25.91 -28.65 -2.98
N ALA A 75 25.86 -29.22 -1.77
CA ALA A 75 26.40 -30.55 -1.48
C ALA A 75 25.48 -31.67 -1.99
N TYR A 76 24.17 -31.46 -1.89
CA TYR A 76 23.16 -32.38 -2.40
C TYR A 76 22.02 -31.60 -3.03
N THR A 77 21.41 -32.16 -4.08
CA THR A 77 20.22 -31.61 -4.74
C THR A 77 19.25 -32.75 -5.02
N GLN A 78 17.97 -32.54 -4.70
CA GLN A 78 16.90 -33.50 -4.97
C GLN A 78 15.63 -32.74 -5.38
N THR A 79 14.78 -33.39 -6.16
CA THR A 79 13.45 -32.87 -6.51
C THR A 79 12.38 -33.57 -5.68
N THR A 80 11.34 -32.84 -5.29
CA THR A 80 10.22 -33.42 -4.55
C THR A 80 9.30 -34.26 -5.44
N ASP A 81 8.79 -35.35 -4.87
CA ASP A 81 7.80 -36.22 -5.50
C ASP A 81 6.37 -35.61 -5.54
N ALA A 82 5.39 -36.39 -6.00
CA ALA A 82 3.98 -36.00 -6.03
C ALA A 82 3.40 -35.63 -4.64
N ASN A 83 4.01 -36.14 -3.57
CA ASN A 83 3.64 -35.86 -2.19
C ASN A 83 4.49 -34.74 -1.58
N GLY A 84 5.30 -34.03 -2.36
CA GLY A 84 6.16 -32.95 -1.90
C GLY A 84 7.40 -33.38 -1.12
N LYS A 85 7.82 -34.65 -1.23
CA LYS A 85 8.96 -35.21 -0.48
C LYS A 85 10.22 -35.27 -1.33
N ALA A 86 11.31 -34.71 -0.82
CA ALA A 86 12.66 -34.88 -1.33
C ALA A 86 13.48 -35.76 -0.38
N SER A 87 13.89 -36.94 -0.84
CA SER A 87 14.60 -37.94 -0.02
C SER A 87 16.09 -37.97 -0.33
N PHE A 88 16.91 -37.81 0.70
CA PHE A 88 18.38 -37.90 0.64
C PHE A 88 18.83 -39.14 1.42
N ALA A 89 19.33 -40.15 0.72
CA ALA A 89 19.91 -41.35 1.34
C ALA A 89 21.43 -41.22 1.40
N SER A 90 22.06 -41.80 2.42
CA SER A 90 23.53 -41.82 2.56
C SER A 90 24.18 -40.42 2.63
N ILE A 91 23.52 -39.46 3.28
CA ILE A 91 24.02 -38.09 3.44
C ILE A 91 25.17 -38.03 4.44
N ASP A 92 26.23 -37.24 4.25
CA ASP A 92 27.31 -37.16 5.26
C ASP A 92 26.78 -36.56 6.58
N THR A 93 27.37 -36.95 7.72
CA THR A 93 27.08 -36.30 9.00
C THR A 93 27.51 -34.82 9.00
N GLY A 94 26.81 -34.00 9.79
CA GLY A 94 27.12 -32.58 9.93
C GLY A 94 25.93 -31.64 9.75
N GLN A 95 26.21 -30.34 9.77
CA GLN A 95 25.20 -29.29 9.59
C GLN A 95 24.92 -29.07 8.11
N TYR A 96 23.64 -28.92 7.76
CA TYR A 96 23.19 -28.48 6.44
C TYR A 96 22.20 -27.33 6.53
N PHE A 97 22.32 -26.38 5.60
CA PHE A 97 21.35 -25.35 5.32
C PHE A 97 20.47 -25.80 4.14
N ILE A 98 19.16 -25.64 4.27
CA ILE A 98 18.18 -26.19 3.35
C ILE A 98 17.55 -25.06 2.54
N VAL A 99 17.60 -25.17 1.23
CA VAL A 99 16.92 -24.26 0.30
C VAL A 99 15.97 -25.08 -0.55
N ALA A 100 14.69 -24.75 -0.53
CA ALA A 100 13.67 -25.33 -1.38
C ALA A 100 13.09 -24.23 -2.29
N THR A 101 12.99 -24.52 -3.57
CA THR A 101 12.56 -23.57 -4.61
C THR A 101 11.62 -24.26 -5.59
N SER A 102 10.55 -23.57 -5.98
CA SER A 102 9.71 -23.93 -7.13
C SER A 102 9.64 -22.75 -8.10
N THR A 103 8.86 -22.87 -9.17
CA THR A 103 8.54 -21.76 -10.07
C THR A 103 7.82 -20.62 -9.36
N ASP A 104 7.06 -20.94 -8.31
CA ASP A 104 6.09 -20.02 -7.73
C ASP A 104 6.59 -19.40 -6.41
N GLY A 105 7.60 -20.00 -5.77
CA GLY A 105 8.10 -19.53 -4.49
C GLY A 105 9.35 -20.23 -3.96
N SER A 106 9.84 -19.75 -2.82
CA SER A 106 11.05 -20.23 -2.16
C SER A 106 10.92 -20.11 -0.64
N ASN A 107 11.74 -20.85 0.11
CA ASN A 107 11.94 -20.61 1.55
C ASN A 107 13.00 -19.52 1.83
N ILE A 108 13.52 -18.89 0.78
CA ILE A 108 14.40 -17.74 0.83
C ILE A 108 13.55 -16.47 0.69
N LEU A 109 13.22 -15.84 1.82
CA LEU A 109 12.24 -14.77 1.90
C LEU A 109 12.93 -13.40 1.94
N GLY A 110 12.56 -12.51 1.00
CA GLY A 110 13.06 -11.12 0.98
C GLY A 110 14.57 -10.99 0.77
N ALA A 111 15.19 -11.94 0.07
CA ALA A 111 16.63 -11.94 -0.11
C ALA A 111 17.14 -10.67 -0.81
N LYS A 112 18.11 -10.02 -0.19
CA LYS A 112 18.91 -8.93 -0.75
C LYS A 112 20.39 -9.18 -0.45
N GLN A 113 21.29 -8.65 -1.29
CA GLN A 113 22.73 -8.74 -1.02
C GLN A 113 23.19 -7.54 -0.19
N VAL A 114 23.92 -7.82 0.88
CA VAL A 114 24.62 -6.82 1.70
C VAL A 114 26.08 -7.28 1.81
N ASN A 115 27.02 -6.47 1.32
CA ASN A 115 28.45 -6.80 1.30
C ASN A 115 28.77 -8.19 0.70
N GLY A 116 28.08 -8.56 -0.38
CA GLY A 116 28.28 -9.84 -1.07
C GLY A 116 27.63 -11.06 -0.41
N VAL A 117 26.88 -10.86 0.67
CA VAL A 117 26.18 -11.91 1.42
C VAL A 117 24.67 -11.73 1.28
N TYR A 118 23.95 -12.82 1.02
CA TYR A 118 22.48 -12.77 1.01
C TYR A 118 21.94 -12.67 2.44
N VAL A 119 21.10 -11.66 2.68
CA VAL A 119 20.32 -11.50 3.91
C VAL A 119 18.83 -11.49 3.60
N GLY A 120 18.00 -11.92 4.53
CA GLY A 120 16.55 -11.94 4.37
C GLY A 120 15.82 -12.34 5.65
N TYR A 121 14.51 -12.50 5.54
CA TYR A 121 13.63 -12.76 6.68
C TYR A 121 13.65 -14.23 7.10
N VAL A 122 13.42 -14.46 8.39
CA VAL A 122 13.23 -15.80 8.96
C VAL A 122 11.74 -16.04 9.17
N ALA A 123 11.27 -17.23 8.79
CA ALA A 123 9.93 -17.71 9.10
C ALA A 123 9.92 -19.23 9.14
N ASP A 124 9.09 -19.79 10.01
CA ASP A 124 8.84 -21.23 10.16
C ASP A 124 7.36 -21.61 10.09
N SER A 125 6.48 -20.60 10.02
CA SER A 125 5.03 -20.72 10.14
C SER A 125 4.30 -19.65 9.30
N LEU A 126 3.00 -19.82 9.14
CA LEU A 126 2.10 -18.88 8.48
C LEU A 126 1.07 -18.39 9.49
N TYR A 127 0.63 -17.13 9.35
CA TYR A 127 -0.57 -16.67 10.04
C TYR A 127 -1.77 -17.50 9.59
N GLN A 128 -2.58 -17.98 10.54
CA GLN A 128 -3.78 -18.76 10.24
C GLN A 128 -5.05 -17.92 10.35
N THR A 129 -5.04 -16.88 11.19
CA THR A 129 -6.23 -16.08 11.48
C THR A 129 -5.90 -14.59 11.65
N THR A 130 -6.92 -13.74 11.53
CA THR A 130 -6.80 -12.30 11.82
C THR A 130 -6.57 -12.01 13.30
N ALA A 131 -7.09 -12.85 14.21
CA ALA A 131 -6.87 -12.73 15.65
C ALA A 131 -5.40 -12.98 16.03
N GLU A 132 -4.73 -13.90 15.35
CA GLU A 132 -3.29 -14.14 15.53
C GLU A 132 -2.46 -12.92 15.10
N ILE A 133 -2.84 -12.30 13.98
CA ILE A 133 -2.18 -11.09 13.45
C ILE A 133 -2.29 -9.94 14.46
N ALA A 134 -3.47 -9.73 15.05
CA ALA A 134 -3.69 -8.67 16.03
C ALA A 134 -2.83 -8.82 17.29
N ASN A 135 -2.34 -10.02 17.60
CA ASN A 135 -1.49 -10.32 18.76
C ASN A 135 -0.01 -10.53 18.39
N SER A 136 0.39 -10.20 17.16
CA SER A 136 1.75 -10.39 16.66
C SER A 136 2.44 -9.04 16.42
N PRO A 137 3.79 -9.01 16.32
CA PRO A 137 4.53 -7.83 15.87
C PRO A 137 3.97 -7.26 14.57
N VAL A 138 3.99 -5.93 14.43
CA VAL A 138 3.46 -5.22 13.28
C VAL A 138 4.26 -5.61 12.05
N ASN A 139 3.60 -6.19 11.05
CA ASN A 139 4.23 -6.67 9.82
C ASN A 139 3.38 -6.28 8.62
N LYS A 140 3.96 -5.58 7.64
CA LYS A 140 3.25 -5.11 6.43
C LYS A 140 2.73 -6.24 5.53
N TYR A 141 3.27 -7.45 5.68
CA TYR A 141 2.85 -8.65 4.97
C TYR A 141 1.87 -9.51 5.78
N ALA A 142 1.48 -9.12 7.00
CA ALA A 142 0.62 -9.95 7.83
C ALA A 142 -0.78 -10.14 7.20
N ALA A 143 -1.09 -11.39 6.87
CA ALA A 143 -2.39 -11.85 6.38
C ALA A 143 -2.50 -13.36 6.62
N PRO A 144 -3.69 -13.93 6.84
CA PRO A 144 -3.84 -15.39 6.86
C PRO A 144 -3.26 -16.01 5.59
N GLY A 145 -2.44 -17.06 5.74
CA GLY A 145 -1.68 -17.71 4.67
C GLY A 145 -0.32 -17.07 4.33
N ASN A 146 0.01 -15.88 4.85
CA ASN A 146 1.33 -15.27 4.71
C ASN A 146 2.28 -15.73 5.82
N PHE A 147 3.59 -15.65 5.55
CA PHE A 147 4.63 -16.03 6.49
C PHE A 147 4.59 -15.16 7.76
N ARG A 148 4.70 -15.83 8.91
CA ARG A 148 4.94 -15.17 10.20
C ARG A 148 6.43 -14.94 10.33
N LEU A 149 6.83 -13.74 9.95
CA LEU A 149 8.23 -13.31 9.98
C LEU A 149 8.67 -13.06 11.43
N GLU A 150 9.89 -13.45 11.76
CA GLU A 150 10.47 -13.21 13.08
C GLU A 150 10.85 -11.74 13.27
N ASP A 151 10.50 -11.19 14.42
CA ASP A 151 10.97 -9.91 14.94
C ASP A 151 12.30 -10.18 15.67
N LEU A 152 13.42 -9.92 14.99
CA LEU A 152 14.76 -10.31 15.45
C LEU A 152 15.33 -9.31 16.45
N ASN A 153 14.95 -8.03 16.35
CA ASN A 153 15.42 -6.99 17.26
C ASN A 153 14.46 -6.76 18.45
N MET A 154 13.29 -7.42 18.46
CA MET A 154 12.26 -7.37 19.50
C MET A 154 11.68 -5.96 19.70
N ASP A 155 11.59 -5.15 18.64
CA ASP A 155 11.02 -3.80 18.69
C ASP A 155 9.50 -3.78 18.48
N GLY A 156 8.89 -4.94 18.21
CA GLY A 156 7.46 -5.10 17.97
C GLY A 156 7.04 -4.79 16.53
N ILE A 157 7.98 -4.53 15.61
CA ILE A 157 7.74 -4.15 14.21
C ILE A 157 8.69 -4.94 13.29
N VAL A 158 8.18 -5.90 12.53
CA VAL A 158 8.98 -6.58 11.51
C VAL A 158 9.25 -5.64 10.33
N ASN A 159 10.53 -5.28 10.14
CA ASN A 159 11.00 -4.37 9.12
C ASN A 159 12.37 -4.78 8.55
N ASP A 160 13.07 -3.86 7.87
CA ASP A 160 14.35 -4.15 7.21
C ASP A 160 15.51 -4.41 8.18
N ASN A 161 15.31 -4.15 9.48
CA ASN A 161 16.25 -4.48 10.56
C ASN A 161 16.12 -5.94 11.04
N ASP A 162 15.07 -6.66 10.62
CA ASP A 162 14.78 -8.04 11.02
C ASP A 162 15.23 -9.07 9.98
N VAL A 163 16.35 -8.78 9.33
CA VAL A 163 16.96 -9.68 8.35
C VAL A 163 18.23 -10.30 8.91
N THR A 164 18.47 -11.56 8.56
CA THR A 164 19.68 -12.30 8.91
C THR A 164 20.30 -12.93 7.68
N GLU A 165 21.54 -13.40 7.80
CA GLU A 165 22.23 -14.11 6.73
C GLU A 165 21.47 -15.39 6.33
N LEU A 166 21.25 -15.57 5.03
CA LEU A 166 20.56 -16.70 4.45
C LEU A 166 21.52 -17.84 4.05
N PRO A 167 21.05 -19.10 4.00
CA PRO A 167 19.70 -19.56 4.34
C PRO A 167 19.51 -19.67 5.86
N ALA A 168 18.30 -19.35 6.35
CA ALA A 168 17.99 -19.44 7.77
C ALA A 168 17.67 -20.88 8.23
N GLN A 169 17.04 -21.68 7.35
CA GLN A 169 16.62 -23.04 7.67
C GLN A 169 17.80 -24.01 7.65
N SER A 170 18.07 -24.69 8.76
CA SER A 170 19.16 -25.67 8.86
C SER A 170 18.79 -26.94 9.64
N ILE A 171 19.59 -28.00 9.50
CA ILE A 171 19.45 -29.26 10.25
C ILE A 171 20.82 -29.88 10.51
N HIS A 172 20.97 -30.55 11.64
CA HIS A 172 22.13 -31.38 11.95
C HIS A 172 21.84 -32.85 11.66
N ILE A 173 22.72 -33.53 10.92
CA ILE A 173 22.61 -34.95 10.60
C ILE A 173 23.62 -35.74 11.45
N ALA A 174 23.11 -36.56 12.37
CA ALA A 174 23.92 -37.46 13.19
C ALA A 174 24.21 -38.79 12.46
N ALA A 175 25.24 -39.52 12.88
CA ALA A 175 25.53 -40.85 12.33
C ALA A 175 24.36 -41.81 12.56
N LYS A 176 24.04 -42.65 11.56
CA LYS A 176 22.99 -43.69 11.64
C LYS A 176 21.61 -43.14 12.04
N SER A 177 21.29 -41.91 11.65
CA SER A 177 20.02 -41.25 11.99
C SER A 177 19.06 -41.17 10.79
N SER A 178 17.75 -41.26 11.07
CA SER A 178 16.70 -40.95 10.11
C SER A 178 16.07 -39.61 10.49
N ASN A 179 16.23 -38.61 9.62
CA ASN A 179 15.82 -37.23 9.91
C ASN A 179 14.70 -36.81 8.97
N SER A 180 13.81 -35.95 9.46
CA SER A 180 12.82 -35.29 8.62
C SER A 180 12.75 -33.80 8.94
N LYS A 181 12.50 -32.97 7.92
CA LYS A 181 12.25 -31.55 8.12
C LYS A 181 11.19 -31.03 7.17
N ARG A 182 10.22 -30.29 7.73
CA ARG A 182 9.25 -29.53 6.96
C ARG A 182 9.84 -28.21 6.49
N ILE A 183 9.63 -27.87 5.23
CA ILE A 183 9.98 -26.57 4.63
C ILE A 183 8.74 -25.99 3.96
N LEU A 184 8.50 -24.71 4.20
CA LEU A 184 7.46 -23.92 3.55
C LEU A 184 8.10 -23.08 2.45
N ILE A 185 7.55 -23.12 1.24
CA ILE A 185 7.99 -22.26 0.13
C ILE A 185 6.85 -21.35 -0.32
N GLY A 186 7.16 -20.11 -0.64
CA GLY A 186 6.18 -19.15 -1.13
C GLY A 186 6.82 -17.80 -1.45
N LYS A 187 6.01 -16.75 -1.33
CA LYS A 187 6.43 -15.35 -1.46
C LYS A 187 6.34 -14.68 -0.10
N LEU A 188 7.03 -13.55 0.09
CA LEU A 188 6.83 -12.70 1.27
C LEU A 188 5.35 -12.34 1.45
N ASP A 189 4.66 -12.15 0.32
CA ASP A 189 3.23 -11.94 0.26
C ASP A 189 2.58 -13.02 -0.62
N ASN A 190 1.88 -13.97 0.01
CA ASN A 190 1.20 -15.07 -0.67
C ASN A 190 -0.20 -14.69 -1.16
N ARG A 191 -0.66 -13.45 -0.93
CA ARG A 191 -1.97 -13.00 -1.41
C ARG A 191 -2.06 -13.20 -2.93
N PRO A 192 -3.14 -13.78 -3.48
CA PRO A 192 -3.33 -13.90 -4.91
C PRO A 192 -3.20 -12.54 -5.58
N ILE A 193 -2.43 -12.49 -6.67
CA ILE A 193 -2.18 -11.25 -7.42
C ILE A 193 -3.45 -10.81 -8.20
N GLY A 194 -4.52 -11.63 -8.26
CA GLY A 194 -5.80 -11.29 -8.88
C GLY A 194 -7.02 -11.34 -7.94
N PHE A 195 -8.20 -11.48 -8.54
CA PHE A 195 -9.49 -11.69 -7.86
C PHE A 195 -10.16 -12.96 -8.38
N ASN A 196 -10.79 -13.72 -7.49
CA ASN A 196 -11.50 -14.96 -7.82
C ASN A 196 -13.01 -14.75 -7.99
N SER A 197 -13.55 -13.61 -7.54
CA SER A 197 -14.98 -13.33 -7.60
C SER A 197 -15.30 -11.83 -7.70
N LYS A 198 -16.51 -11.54 -8.13
CA LYS A 198 -17.12 -10.20 -8.09
C LYS A 198 -17.09 -9.62 -6.68
N THR A 199 -17.32 -10.44 -5.66
CA THR A 199 -17.30 -10.01 -4.26
C THR A 199 -15.92 -9.53 -3.84
N GLU A 200 -14.85 -10.23 -4.22
CA GLU A 200 -13.48 -9.80 -3.90
C GLU A 200 -13.13 -8.45 -4.55
N VAL A 201 -13.59 -8.20 -5.79
CA VAL A 201 -13.42 -6.89 -6.46
C VAL A 201 -14.15 -5.78 -5.69
N ALA A 202 -15.41 -6.03 -5.31
CA ALA A 202 -16.21 -5.05 -4.56
C ALA A 202 -15.59 -4.75 -3.18
N THR A 203 -15.12 -5.78 -2.47
CA THR A 203 -14.41 -5.63 -1.19
C THR A 203 -13.11 -4.84 -1.36
N ALA A 204 -12.33 -5.09 -2.43
CA ALA A 204 -11.10 -4.37 -2.68
C ALA A 204 -11.34 -2.88 -2.95
N LEU A 205 -12.37 -2.55 -3.73
CA LEU A 205 -12.80 -1.15 -3.93
C LEU A 205 -13.20 -0.51 -2.59
N GLN A 206 -14.04 -1.17 -1.79
CA GLN A 206 -14.48 -0.60 -0.51
C GLN A 206 -13.32 -0.41 0.48
N ASN A 207 -12.36 -1.33 0.52
CA ASN A 207 -11.16 -1.20 1.35
C ASN A 207 -10.29 -0.01 0.91
N SER A 208 -10.23 0.26 -0.40
CA SER A 208 -9.54 1.46 -0.91
C SER A 208 -10.22 2.75 -0.47
N ILE A 209 -11.56 2.77 -0.35
CA ILE A 209 -12.32 3.91 0.17
C ILE A 209 -12.12 4.11 1.67
N THR A 210 -12.11 3.04 2.46
CA THR A 210 -11.75 3.12 3.88
C THR A 210 -10.32 3.67 4.06
N SER A 211 -9.38 3.22 3.24
CA SER A 211 -8.01 3.73 3.23
C SER A 211 -7.95 5.21 2.83
N LEU A 212 -8.78 5.62 1.85
CA LEU A 212 -8.90 6.99 1.40
C LEU A 212 -9.39 7.94 2.49
N ASN A 213 -10.39 7.54 3.29
CA ASN A 213 -10.83 8.36 4.42
C ASN A 213 -9.67 8.66 5.39
N GLY A 214 -8.90 7.63 5.75
CA GLY A 214 -7.73 7.81 6.62
C GLY A 214 -6.58 8.61 5.98
N PHE A 215 -6.51 8.69 4.65
CA PHE A 215 -5.60 9.59 3.93
C PHE A 215 -6.11 11.03 3.94
N HIS A 216 -7.41 11.24 3.67
CA HIS A 216 -8.09 12.54 3.66
C HIS A 216 -8.02 13.22 5.03
N GLU A 217 -8.29 12.49 6.12
CA GLU A 217 -8.18 13.03 7.47
C GLU A 217 -6.75 13.50 7.80
N VAL A 218 -5.71 12.75 7.38
CA VAL A 218 -4.30 13.17 7.58
C VAL A 218 -3.99 14.39 6.73
N GLN A 219 -4.41 14.40 5.46
CA GLN A 219 -4.19 15.50 4.53
C GLN A 219 -4.81 16.81 5.03
N VAL A 220 -6.08 16.78 5.44
CA VAL A 220 -6.79 17.95 5.96
C VAL A 220 -6.20 18.44 7.27
N THR A 221 -5.84 17.51 8.17
CA THR A 221 -5.13 17.88 9.41
C THR A 221 -3.83 18.61 9.10
N LEU A 222 -3.03 18.06 8.18
CA LEU A 222 -1.78 18.65 7.78
C LEU A 222 -1.97 20.01 7.13
N ASP A 223 -2.89 20.14 6.17
CA ASP A 223 -3.18 21.42 5.51
C ASP A 223 -3.60 22.49 6.52
N ALA A 224 -4.46 22.13 7.48
CA ALA A 224 -4.96 23.06 8.49
C ALA A 224 -3.84 23.57 9.41
N VAL A 225 -2.98 22.68 9.92
CA VAL A 225 -1.87 23.01 10.84
C VAL A 225 -0.69 23.65 10.11
N TYR A 226 -0.46 23.25 8.86
CA TYR A 226 0.61 23.81 8.03
C TYR A 226 0.23 25.14 7.38
N THR A 227 -0.93 25.71 7.72
CA THR A 227 -1.40 26.99 7.23
C THR A 227 -2.06 27.79 8.36
N ASP A 228 -2.63 28.95 8.05
CA ASP A 228 -3.30 29.83 9.02
C ASP A 228 -4.74 29.40 9.36
N ASP A 229 -5.11 28.14 9.10
CA ASP A 229 -6.46 27.62 9.32
C ASP A 229 -6.66 27.06 10.74
N ALA A 230 -5.63 26.43 11.32
CA ALA A 230 -5.62 25.92 12.69
C ALA A 230 -4.20 25.96 13.29
N ALA A 231 -4.11 26.25 14.59
CA ALA A 231 -2.86 26.05 15.34
C ALA A 231 -2.78 24.60 15.84
N CYS A 232 -1.58 24.11 16.12
CA CYS A 232 -1.37 22.77 16.67
C CYS A 232 -2.05 22.55 18.03
N GLY A 233 -2.22 23.62 18.83
CA GLY A 233 -2.82 23.56 20.16
C GLY A 233 -2.22 22.43 21.03
N SER A 234 -3.06 21.46 21.41
CA SER A 234 -2.69 20.30 22.22
C SER A 234 -2.41 19.02 21.41
N MET A 235 -2.22 19.13 20.09
CA MET A 235 -2.02 17.97 19.19
C MET A 235 -0.66 17.28 19.38
N GLY A 236 0.27 17.90 20.12
CA GLY A 236 1.57 17.33 20.48
C GLY A 236 2.75 18.00 19.78
N PRO A 237 3.99 17.69 20.21
CA PRO A 237 5.20 18.38 19.78
C PRO A 237 5.45 18.25 18.27
N ASP A 238 5.17 17.09 17.67
CA ASP A 238 5.35 16.87 16.24
C ASP A 238 4.48 17.83 15.41
N TRP A 239 3.19 17.95 15.75
CA TRP A 239 2.29 18.90 15.08
C TRP A 239 2.67 20.35 15.33
N CYS A 240 3.12 20.69 16.55
CA CYS A 240 3.56 22.06 16.85
C CYS A 240 4.87 22.44 16.16
N SER A 241 5.75 21.47 15.90
CA SER A 241 6.94 21.72 15.08
C SER A 241 6.57 21.98 13.61
N ILE A 242 5.50 21.36 13.11
CA ILE A 242 4.96 21.61 11.76
C ILE A 242 4.35 23.02 11.69
N ASP A 243 3.51 23.40 12.66
CA ASP A 243 2.87 24.72 12.79
C ASP A 243 3.92 25.85 12.83
N ALA A 244 5.03 25.62 13.53
CA ALA A 244 6.16 26.56 13.61
C ALA A 244 7.17 26.44 12.45
N TYR A 245 6.90 25.65 11.40
CA TYR A 245 7.81 25.40 10.27
C TYR A 245 9.21 24.89 10.63
N THR A 246 9.37 24.26 11.78
CA THR A 246 10.66 23.70 12.25
C THR A 246 10.75 22.18 12.08
N GLY A 247 9.62 21.48 11.99
CA GLY A 247 9.56 20.01 11.98
C GLY A 247 9.29 19.37 10.62
N MET A 248 8.93 20.16 9.61
CA MET A 248 8.65 19.64 8.27
C MET A 248 9.95 19.38 7.50
N THR A 249 10.67 18.31 7.84
CA THR A 249 11.93 17.88 7.20
C THR A 249 11.74 16.57 6.43
N ALA A 250 12.75 16.10 5.68
CA ALA A 250 12.68 14.80 4.98
C ALA A 250 12.50 13.59 5.93
N ALA A 251 12.79 13.75 7.22
CA ALA A 251 12.55 12.72 8.24
C ALA A 251 11.16 12.83 8.90
N ASN A 252 10.32 13.79 8.50
CA ASN A 252 9.02 14.03 9.11
C ASN A 252 8.07 12.82 8.93
N SER A 253 7.55 12.31 10.04
CA SER A 253 6.68 11.14 10.08
C SER A 253 5.33 11.39 9.42
N THR A 254 4.76 12.59 9.52
CA THR A 254 3.48 12.96 8.87
C THR A 254 3.62 13.02 7.35
N ALA A 255 4.69 13.62 6.83
CA ALA A 255 4.99 13.63 5.40
C ALA A 255 5.18 12.20 4.86
N LEU A 256 5.93 11.36 5.59
CA LEU A 256 6.08 9.94 5.26
C LEU A 256 4.74 9.20 5.27
N LEU A 257 3.91 9.42 6.29
CA LEU A 257 2.60 8.80 6.43
C LEU A 257 1.68 9.16 5.27
N LEU A 258 1.64 10.44 4.87
CA LEU A 258 0.82 10.91 3.74
C LEU A 258 1.26 10.24 2.44
N TRP A 259 2.58 10.20 2.17
CA TRP A 259 3.15 9.52 1.00
C TRP A 259 2.79 8.03 0.98
N GLN A 260 3.05 7.33 2.09
CA GLN A 260 2.80 5.88 2.20
C GLN A 260 1.32 5.53 2.05
N LYS A 261 0.42 6.30 2.66
CA LYS A 261 -1.03 6.11 2.50
C LYS A 261 -1.44 6.30 1.05
N GLY A 262 -0.99 7.37 0.39
CA GLY A 262 -1.30 7.64 -1.01
C GLY A 262 -0.87 6.50 -1.94
N TYR A 263 0.39 6.05 -1.84
CA TYR A 263 0.88 4.94 -2.68
C TYR A 263 0.29 3.58 -2.32
N SER A 264 -0.08 3.35 -1.06
CA SER A 264 -0.83 2.15 -0.66
C SER A 264 -2.22 2.12 -1.33
N ILE A 265 -2.94 3.25 -1.34
CA ILE A 265 -4.24 3.34 -2.03
C ILE A 265 -4.06 3.14 -3.53
N ILE A 266 -3.04 3.76 -4.15
CA ILE A 266 -2.75 3.57 -5.58
C ILE A 266 -2.48 2.09 -5.90
N SER A 267 -1.73 1.37 -5.05
CA SER A 267 -1.50 -0.07 -5.20
C SER A 267 -2.81 -0.88 -5.15
N GLN A 268 -3.68 -0.59 -4.18
CA GLN A 268 -4.99 -1.23 -4.05
C GLN A 268 -5.87 -0.99 -5.30
N LEU A 269 -5.88 0.24 -5.81
CA LEU A 269 -6.64 0.61 -7.00
C LEU A 269 -6.05 -0.01 -8.28
N ASN A 270 -4.73 -0.11 -8.38
CA ASN A 270 -4.07 -0.81 -9.48
C ASN A 270 -4.41 -2.29 -9.50
N LYS A 271 -4.62 -2.91 -8.32
CA LYS A 271 -5.12 -4.28 -8.28
C LYS A 271 -6.49 -4.38 -8.95
N VAL A 272 -7.43 -3.49 -8.63
CA VAL A 272 -8.74 -3.43 -9.30
C VAL A 272 -8.57 -3.21 -10.82
N ILE A 273 -7.80 -2.19 -11.22
CA ILE A 273 -7.61 -1.82 -12.62
C ILE A 273 -7.00 -2.97 -13.45
N ASN A 274 -5.99 -3.66 -12.91
CA ASN A 274 -5.19 -4.61 -13.67
C ASN A 274 -5.82 -6.02 -13.69
N TYR A 275 -6.58 -6.40 -12.66
CA TYR A 275 -7.00 -7.80 -12.48
C TYR A 275 -8.51 -8.05 -12.59
N THR A 276 -9.36 -7.03 -12.53
CA THR A 276 -10.83 -7.21 -12.65
C THR A 276 -11.26 -7.83 -13.99
N ASN A 277 -10.53 -7.59 -15.08
CA ASN A 277 -10.89 -8.14 -16.38
C ASN A 277 -10.86 -9.69 -16.42
N ALA A 278 -10.01 -10.31 -15.61
CA ALA A 278 -9.85 -11.77 -15.56
C ALA A 278 -10.92 -12.48 -14.71
N VAL A 279 -11.77 -11.73 -14.00
CA VAL A 279 -12.78 -12.29 -13.09
C VAL A 279 -13.93 -12.93 -13.89
N SER A 280 -14.21 -14.21 -13.66
CA SER A 280 -15.13 -15.01 -14.49
C SER A 280 -16.62 -14.76 -14.19
N ASP A 281 -16.97 -14.40 -12.95
CA ASP A 281 -18.35 -14.20 -12.48
C ASP A 281 -18.84 -12.74 -12.58
N MET A 282 -18.14 -11.89 -13.36
CA MET A 282 -18.53 -10.50 -13.61
C MET A 282 -18.92 -10.26 -15.07
N GLN A 283 -20.01 -9.53 -15.29
CA GLN A 283 -20.41 -9.05 -16.62
C GLN A 283 -19.48 -7.93 -17.09
N ALA A 284 -19.41 -7.71 -18.42
CA ALA A 284 -18.55 -6.68 -19.01
C ALA A 284 -18.82 -5.28 -18.43
N ALA A 285 -20.09 -4.89 -18.30
CA ALA A 285 -20.46 -3.59 -17.74
C ALA A 285 -20.05 -3.43 -16.26
N GLU A 286 -20.09 -4.50 -15.47
CA GLU A 286 -19.67 -4.49 -14.06
C GLU A 286 -18.15 -4.34 -13.94
N LYS A 287 -17.39 -5.00 -14.82
CA LYS A 287 -15.94 -4.85 -14.92
C LYS A 287 -15.56 -3.42 -15.30
N GLU A 288 -16.20 -2.88 -16.33
CA GLU A 288 -15.97 -1.50 -16.78
C GLU A 288 -16.26 -0.49 -15.67
N LEU A 289 -17.38 -0.65 -14.95
CA LEU A 289 -17.75 0.23 -13.85
C LEU A 289 -16.72 0.17 -12.70
N ALA A 290 -16.33 -1.02 -12.25
CA ALA A 290 -15.36 -1.19 -11.18
C ALA A 290 -13.99 -0.58 -11.53
N ILE A 291 -13.52 -0.79 -12.78
CA ILE A 291 -12.28 -0.19 -13.27
C ILE A 291 -12.39 1.33 -13.38
N ALA A 292 -13.55 1.86 -13.81
CA ALA A 292 -13.79 3.30 -13.90
C ALA A 292 -13.78 3.98 -12.54
N GLN A 293 -14.47 3.39 -11.56
CA GLN A 293 -14.44 3.84 -10.16
C GLN A 293 -13.01 3.86 -9.62
N ALA A 294 -12.24 2.79 -9.84
CA ALA A 294 -10.84 2.73 -9.39
C ALA A 294 -9.97 3.82 -10.03
N LYS A 295 -10.14 4.08 -11.33
CA LYS A 295 -9.41 5.15 -12.05
C LYS A 295 -9.74 6.54 -11.50
N GLY A 296 -11.02 6.82 -11.23
CA GLY A 296 -11.45 8.12 -10.67
C GLY A 296 -10.84 8.38 -9.29
N VAL A 297 -10.88 7.39 -8.40
CA VAL A 297 -10.24 7.50 -7.07
C VAL A 297 -8.72 7.62 -7.21
N LYS A 298 -8.10 6.87 -8.12
CA LYS A 298 -6.64 6.92 -8.36
C LYS A 298 -6.21 8.32 -8.80
N ALA A 299 -6.99 8.95 -9.67
CA ALA A 299 -6.74 10.31 -10.12
C ALA A 299 -6.82 11.33 -8.97
N TYR A 300 -7.81 11.19 -8.08
CA TYR A 300 -7.91 12.04 -6.89
C TYR A 300 -6.68 11.90 -5.99
N VAL A 301 -6.26 10.68 -5.69
CA VAL A 301 -5.06 10.44 -4.84
C VAL A 301 -3.82 11.06 -5.47
N TYR A 302 -3.65 10.95 -6.79
CA TYR A 302 -2.56 11.63 -7.48
C TYR A 302 -2.66 13.14 -7.40
N PHE A 303 -3.83 13.72 -7.65
CA PHE A 303 -4.04 15.16 -7.51
C PHE A 303 -3.65 15.64 -6.10
N GLN A 304 -4.04 14.92 -5.06
CA GLN A 304 -3.67 15.24 -3.68
C GLN A 304 -2.15 15.09 -3.45
N LEU A 305 -1.54 13.99 -3.88
CA LEU A 305 -0.08 13.82 -3.75
C LEU A 305 0.68 14.93 -4.47
N THR A 306 0.27 15.30 -5.69
CA THR A 306 0.95 16.36 -6.45
C THR A 306 0.76 17.73 -5.84
N SER A 307 -0.41 17.95 -5.21
CA SER A 307 -0.75 19.17 -4.49
C SER A 307 0.25 19.47 -3.37
N TYR A 308 0.77 18.44 -2.69
CA TYR A 308 1.70 18.62 -1.56
C TYR A 308 3.17 18.34 -1.91
N PHE A 309 3.48 17.31 -2.70
CA PHE A 309 4.86 16.89 -2.98
C PHE A 309 5.40 17.37 -4.34
N GLY A 310 4.57 18.00 -5.17
CA GLY A 310 4.92 18.36 -6.54
C GLY A 310 4.88 17.13 -7.45
N ASN A 311 5.79 17.00 -8.39
CA ASN A 311 5.78 15.84 -9.27
C ASN A 311 6.03 14.55 -8.46
N VAL A 312 5.21 13.53 -8.64
CA VAL A 312 5.34 12.23 -7.95
C VAL A 312 5.37 11.07 -8.96
N PRO A 313 6.10 9.98 -8.68
CA PRO A 313 6.16 8.80 -9.53
C PRO A 313 4.80 8.21 -9.93
N MET A 314 4.61 7.91 -11.22
CA MET A 314 3.46 7.17 -11.71
C MET A 314 3.64 5.67 -11.42
N GLN A 315 2.66 5.07 -10.76
CA GLN A 315 2.61 3.65 -10.44
C GLN A 315 1.47 3.03 -11.24
N ASN A 316 1.82 2.23 -12.25
CA ASN A 316 0.85 1.49 -13.07
C ASN A 316 0.67 0.04 -12.62
N ASP A 317 1.62 -0.49 -11.86
CA ASP A 317 1.57 -1.82 -11.27
C ASP A 317 1.31 -1.77 -9.75
N LEU A 318 1.38 -2.89 -9.05
CA LEU A 318 1.14 -2.98 -7.61
C LEU A 318 2.24 -2.33 -6.76
N ALA A 319 3.42 -2.10 -7.34
CA ALA A 319 4.53 -1.40 -6.70
C ALA A 319 5.27 -0.49 -7.68
N LEU A 320 6.01 0.48 -7.16
CA LEU A 320 6.95 1.26 -7.95
C LEU A 320 8.18 0.41 -8.29
N PRO A 321 8.73 0.50 -9.51
CA PRO A 321 10.01 -0.12 -9.82
C PRO A 321 11.15 0.62 -9.12
N THR A 322 12.27 -0.06 -8.85
CA THR A 322 13.42 0.53 -8.12
C THR A 322 14.06 1.71 -8.85
N ASN A 323 14.00 1.71 -10.19
CA ASN A 323 14.54 2.76 -11.05
C ASN A 323 13.53 3.88 -11.35
N VAL A 324 12.43 3.98 -10.59
CA VAL A 324 11.37 4.95 -10.90
C VAL A 324 11.86 6.40 -10.79
N ASN A 325 11.32 7.25 -11.66
CA ASN A 325 11.59 8.68 -11.72
C ASN A 325 10.31 9.50 -11.46
N ARG A 326 10.51 10.79 -11.19
CA ARG A 326 9.43 11.77 -11.16
C ARG A 326 9.18 12.28 -12.58
N PRO A 327 7.93 12.19 -13.10
CA PRO A 327 7.60 12.67 -14.43
C PRO A 327 7.65 14.22 -14.49
N GLY A 328 7.56 14.78 -15.71
CA GLY A 328 7.33 16.21 -15.87
C GLY A 328 5.96 16.63 -15.32
N THR A 329 5.79 17.91 -15.01
CA THR A 329 4.53 18.43 -14.46
C THR A 329 3.37 18.25 -15.43
N ASP A 330 3.59 18.47 -16.73
CA ASP A 330 2.55 18.27 -17.74
C ASP A 330 2.20 16.78 -17.93
N ASP A 331 3.19 15.88 -17.81
CA ASP A 331 2.98 14.44 -17.92
C ASP A 331 2.07 13.92 -16.80
N ILE A 332 2.33 14.30 -15.55
CA ILE A 332 1.51 13.87 -14.42
C ILE A 332 0.11 14.47 -14.45
N ARG A 333 -0.03 15.73 -14.87
CA ARG A 333 -1.34 16.37 -15.05
C ARG A 333 -2.13 15.68 -16.17
N THR A 334 -1.50 15.40 -17.31
CA THR A 334 -2.12 14.67 -18.43
C THR A 334 -2.55 13.26 -18.02
N TYR A 335 -1.74 12.57 -17.22
CA TYR A 335 -2.08 11.26 -16.70
C TYR A 335 -3.30 11.29 -15.78
N ILE A 336 -3.36 12.24 -14.84
CA ILE A 336 -4.51 12.45 -13.96
C ILE A 336 -5.77 12.73 -14.79
N ASP A 337 -5.70 13.65 -15.76
CA ASP A 337 -6.84 13.99 -16.61
C ASP A 337 -7.31 12.80 -17.47
N THR A 338 -6.38 12.00 -17.98
CA THR A 338 -6.69 10.78 -18.74
C THR A 338 -7.45 9.77 -17.89
N LEU A 339 -7.05 9.59 -16.62
CA LEU A 339 -7.76 8.72 -15.68
C LEU A 339 -9.18 9.23 -15.40
N LEU A 340 -9.35 10.53 -15.19
CA LEU A 340 -10.65 11.16 -14.92
C LEU A 340 -11.59 11.06 -16.12
N THR A 341 -11.09 11.33 -17.32
CA THR A 341 -11.86 11.22 -18.57
C THR A 341 -12.29 9.78 -18.82
N ALA A 342 -11.39 8.81 -18.65
CA ALA A 342 -11.71 7.40 -18.77
C ALA A 342 -12.75 6.95 -17.73
N ALA A 343 -12.61 7.39 -16.48
CA ALA A 343 -13.57 7.09 -15.41
C ALA A 343 -14.95 7.67 -15.72
N ALA A 344 -15.05 8.99 -15.96
CA ALA A 344 -16.31 9.68 -16.18
C ALA A 344 -17.14 9.08 -17.33
N SER A 345 -16.49 8.60 -18.40
CA SER A 345 -17.14 7.98 -19.55
C SER A 345 -17.86 6.66 -19.25
N LYS A 346 -17.57 6.03 -18.10
CA LYS A 346 -18.06 4.70 -17.71
C LYS A 346 -18.84 4.67 -16.39
N LEU A 347 -18.89 5.78 -15.65
CA LEU A 347 -19.61 5.88 -14.39
C LEU A 347 -21.13 6.09 -14.57
N GLY A 348 -21.56 6.74 -15.66
CA GLY A 348 -22.97 7.06 -15.86
C GLY A 348 -23.55 7.87 -14.68
N SER A 349 -24.67 7.41 -14.13
CA SER A 349 -25.29 7.98 -12.93
C SER A 349 -24.85 7.32 -11.62
N ASN A 350 -23.89 6.39 -11.64
CA ASN A 350 -23.40 5.72 -10.42
C ASN A 350 -22.65 6.73 -9.53
N THR A 351 -22.93 6.67 -8.23
CA THR A 351 -22.31 7.54 -7.22
C THR A 351 -21.77 6.76 -6.02
N ASP A 352 -21.69 5.43 -6.09
CA ASP A 352 -21.41 4.58 -4.92
C ASP A 352 -19.97 4.74 -4.42
N ILE A 353 -19.02 4.80 -5.35
CA ILE A 353 -17.59 4.95 -5.04
C ILE A 353 -17.10 6.34 -5.38
N ILE A 354 -17.40 6.82 -6.59
CA ILE A 354 -17.10 8.18 -7.07
C ILE A 354 -18.06 8.49 -8.22
N SER A 355 -18.54 9.74 -8.29
CA SER A 355 -19.47 10.17 -9.34
C SER A 355 -18.75 10.74 -10.57
N ALA A 356 -19.42 10.74 -11.73
CA ALA A 356 -18.91 11.44 -12.91
C ALA A 356 -18.73 12.96 -12.65
N ALA A 357 -19.60 13.55 -11.83
CA ALA A 357 -19.49 14.95 -11.42
C ALA A 357 -18.27 15.20 -10.51
N ALA A 358 -17.95 14.27 -9.59
CA ALA A 358 -16.73 14.32 -8.80
C ALA A 358 -15.48 14.25 -9.69
N CYS A 359 -15.46 13.36 -10.70
CA CYS A 359 -14.36 13.32 -11.67
C CYS A 359 -14.21 14.68 -12.38
N LYS A 360 -15.31 15.27 -12.83
CA LYS A 360 -15.31 16.59 -13.48
C LYS A 360 -14.87 17.72 -12.55
N ALA A 361 -15.22 17.66 -11.27
CA ALA A 361 -14.77 18.59 -10.26
C ALA A 361 -13.26 18.51 -10.02
N ILE A 362 -12.68 17.30 -10.02
CA ILE A 362 -11.23 17.11 -9.95
C ILE A 362 -10.56 17.67 -11.21
N GLN A 363 -11.14 17.49 -12.40
CA GLN A 363 -10.63 18.13 -13.63
C GLN A 363 -10.64 19.66 -13.51
N ALA A 364 -11.69 20.26 -12.91
CA ALA A 364 -11.75 21.70 -12.67
C ALA A 364 -10.63 22.18 -11.72
N LYS A 365 -10.37 21.43 -10.64
CA LYS A 365 -9.27 21.70 -9.70
C LYS A 365 -7.90 21.59 -10.37
N LEU A 366 -7.70 20.53 -11.17
CA LEU A 366 -6.46 20.28 -11.92
C LEU A 366 -6.19 21.41 -12.93
N ALA A 367 -7.21 21.80 -13.70
CA ALA A 367 -7.11 22.90 -14.67
C ALA A 367 -6.82 24.23 -13.96
N LEU A 368 -7.47 24.51 -12.82
CA LEU A 368 -7.21 25.72 -12.05
C LEU A 368 -5.78 25.78 -11.50
N ASP A 369 -5.23 24.67 -11.02
CA ASP A 369 -3.83 24.57 -10.55
C ASP A 369 -2.81 24.67 -11.70
N ALA A 370 -3.24 24.35 -12.93
CA ALA A 370 -2.44 24.48 -14.14
C ALA A 370 -2.53 25.84 -14.83
N ASP A 371 -3.20 26.83 -14.20
CA ASP A 371 -3.54 28.13 -14.80
C ASP A 371 -4.35 28.02 -16.12
N ASP A 372 -4.96 26.86 -16.37
CA ASP A 372 -5.88 26.63 -17.50
C ASP A 372 -7.29 27.08 -17.12
N PHE A 373 -7.46 28.41 -17.06
CA PHE A 373 -8.70 29.03 -16.62
C PHE A 373 -9.87 28.75 -17.58
N VAL A 374 -9.60 28.45 -18.86
CA VAL A 374 -10.64 28.10 -19.83
C VAL A 374 -11.26 26.74 -19.48
N ASN A 375 -10.43 25.72 -19.25
CA ASN A 375 -10.95 24.41 -18.84
C ASN A 375 -11.47 24.42 -17.40
N ALA A 376 -10.85 25.17 -16.48
CA ALA A 376 -11.36 25.33 -15.12
C ALA A 376 -12.79 25.90 -15.12
N LYS A 377 -13.04 26.96 -15.91
CA LYS A 377 -14.39 27.51 -16.13
C LYS A 377 -15.32 26.45 -16.73
N THR A 378 -14.89 25.80 -17.81
CA THR A 378 -15.70 24.81 -18.54
C THR A 378 -16.16 23.66 -17.63
N TYR A 379 -15.24 23.08 -16.88
CA TYR A 379 -15.52 21.95 -16.01
C TYR A 379 -16.34 22.35 -14.78
N SER A 380 -16.01 23.47 -14.13
CA SER A 380 -16.80 23.96 -12.99
C SER A 380 -18.23 24.35 -13.40
N SER A 381 -18.41 25.01 -14.55
CA SER A 381 -19.74 25.33 -15.10
C SER A 381 -20.55 24.08 -15.39
N ALA A 382 -19.93 23.01 -15.92
CA ALA A 382 -20.63 21.75 -16.17
C ALA A 382 -21.13 21.08 -14.87
N VAL A 383 -20.35 21.14 -13.79
CA VAL A 383 -20.78 20.62 -12.48
C VAL A 383 -21.89 21.50 -11.88
N ILE A 384 -21.76 22.82 -11.97
CA ILE A 384 -22.77 23.78 -11.48
C ILE A 384 -24.11 23.61 -12.19
N ALA A 385 -24.10 23.32 -13.50
CA ALA A 385 -25.30 23.12 -14.29
C ALA A 385 -26.03 21.78 -14.00
N ASN A 386 -25.39 20.85 -13.29
CA ASN A 386 -25.98 19.55 -13.00
C ASN A 386 -27.04 19.66 -11.88
N THR A 387 -28.31 19.48 -12.27
CA THR A 387 -29.48 19.62 -11.39
C THR A 387 -29.58 18.56 -10.29
N ALA A 388 -28.73 17.53 -10.30
CA ALA A 388 -28.61 16.58 -9.19
C ALA A 388 -28.04 17.27 -7.93
N TYR A 389 -27.29 18.36 -8.10
CA TYR A 389 -26.60 19.07 -7.02
C TYR A 389 -27.19 20.46 -6.78
N ALA A 390 -27.12 20.93 -5.54
CA ALA A 390 -27.54 22.26 -5.14
C ALA A 390 -26.78 22.71 -3.88
N LEU A 391 -26.56 24.02 -3.74
CA LEU A 391 -26.08 24.58 -2.48
C LEU A 391 -27.13 24.34 -1.39
N VAL A 392 -26.70 23.94 -0.20
CA VAL A 392 -27.58 23.74 0.96
C VAL A 392 -27.24 24.75 2.05
N ASP A 393 -28.12 24.86 3.05
CA ASP A 393 -27.87 25.69 4.22
C ASP A 393 -26.58 25.25 4.94
N THR A 394 -25.74 26.22 5.31
CA THR A 394 -24.40 25.97 5.87
C THR A 394 -24.37 24.95 7.02
N PRO A 395 -25.31 24.95 7.99
CA PRO A 395 -25.30 23.97 9.08
C PRO A 395 -25.52 22.52 8.62
N LEU A 396 -26.12 22.31 7.45
CA LEU A 396 -26.48 20.98 6.95
C LEU A 396 -25.34 20.29 6.21
N ILE A 397 -24.38 21.07 5.67
CA ILE A 397 -23.31 20.58 4.78
C ILE A 397 -22.54 19.42 5.43
N PHE A 398 -22.21 19.54 6.71
CA PHE A 398 -21.34 18.61 7.44
C PHE A 398 -22.07 17.76 8.48
N THR A 399 -23.41 17.79 8.46
CA THR A 399 -24.25 17.03 9.40
C THR A 399 -25.24 16.11 8.70
N GLN A 400 -25.50 16.32 7.39
CA GLN A 400 -26.39 15.48 6.58
C GLN A 400 -25.63 14.85 5.40
N THR A 401 -25.34 13.56 5.47
CA THR A 401 -24.49 12.85 4.48
C THR A 401 -25.15 12.63 3.11
N GLY A 402 -26.46 12.85 3.00
CA GLY A 402 -27.22 12.78 1.74
C GLY A 402 -27.61 14.14 1.16
N ASN A 403 -27.01 15.24 1.64
CA ASN A 403 -27.35 16.57 1.14
C ASN A 403 -26.85 16.79 -0.30
N LYS A 404 -27.53 17.65 -1.06
CA LYS A 404 -27.26 17.88 -2.49
C LYS A 404 -26.00 18.70 -2.78
N GLU A 405 -25.28 19.18 -1.77
CA GLU A 405 -24.04 19.93 -1.99
C GLU A 405 -22.84 18.99 -2.13
N LEU A 406 -22.93 17.75 -1.62
CA LEU A 406 -21.84 16.80 -1.65
C LEU A 406 -21.68 16.23 -3.06
N LEU A 407 -20.55 16.53 -3.71
CA LEU A 407 -20.18 15.92 -4.98
C LEU A 407 -19.57 14.54 -4.75
N TRP A 408 -18.84 14.41 -3.63
CA TRP A 408 -18.23 13.18 -3.18
C TRP A 408 -17.97 13.19 -1.67
N ASN A 409 -18.28 12.06 -1.03
CA ASN A 409 -18.08 11.83 0.40
C ASN A 409 -17.73 10.35 0.63
N THR A 410 -16.57 10.05 1.23
CA THR A 410 -16.17 8.66 1.52
C THR A 410 -16.48 8.17 2.92
N SER A 411 -16.78 9.07 3.86
CA SER A 411 -17.08 8.71 5.25
C SER A 411 -18.19 9.56 5.84
N ASN A 412 -18.97 8.96 6.74
CA ASN A 412 -20.03 9.63 7.49
C ASN A 412 -19.60 9.97 8.92
N THR A 413 -18.34 9.73 9.27
CA THR A 413 -17.80 9.98 10.60
C THR A 413 -16.32 10.36 10.53
N LEU A 414 -15.89 11.23 11.44
CA LEU A 414 -14.48 11.48 11.69
C LEU A 414 -13.93 10.40 12.62
N THR A 415 -12.83 9.78 12.23
CA THR A 415 -12.23 8.67 12.98
C THR A 415 -11.06 9.14 13.85
N SER A 416 -10.10 9.85 13.26
CA SER A 416 -8.89 10.34 13.94
C SER A 416 -9.17 11.43 14.97
N SER A 417 -8.40 11.44 16.06
CA SER A 417 -8.40 12.55 17.01
C SER A 417 -7.80 13.82 16.39
N TRP A 418 -6.84 13.70 15.48
CA TRP A 418 -6.17 14.86 14.88
C TRP A 418 -7.12 15.70 14.02
N VAL A 419 -7.92 15.05 13.15
CA VAL A 419 -8.88 15.78 12.32
C VAL A 419 -9.96 16.44 13.17
N LYS A 420 -10.38 15.79 14.27
CA LYS A 420 -11.34 16.35 15.23
C LYS A 420 -10.81 17.58 15.96
N SER A 421 -9.49 17.73 16.08
CA SER A 421 -8.85 18.92 16.66
C SER A 421 -8.91 20.13 15.75
N VAL A 422 -8.89 19.94 14.42
CA VAL A 422 -8.86 21.04 13.45
C VAL A 422 -10.20 21.30 12.78
N PHE A 423 -11.03 20.27 12.62
CA PHE A 423 -12.32 20.34 11.96
C PHE A 423 -13.46 20.14 12.96
N THR A 424 -14.17 21.24 13.25
CA THR A 424 -15.24 21.30 14.26
C THR A 424 -16.61 21.65 13.66
N ARG A 425 -16.72 21.67 12.34
CA ARG A 425 -17.91 22.15 11.61
C ARG A 425 -18.99 21.09 11.42
N GLY A 426 -18.72 19.83 11.76
CA GLY A 426 -19.69 18.74 11.65
C GLY A 426 -19.14 17.38 12.03
N THR A 427 -19.89 16.34 11.68
CA THR A 427 -19.60 14.94 12.06
C THR A 427 -18.83 14.17 11.00
N PHE A 428 -18.75 14.70 9.78
CA PHE A 428 -17.99 14.13 8.67
C PHE A 428 -17.38 15.24 7.82
N LEU A 429 -16.47 14.86 6.92
CA LEU A 429 -15.75 15.77 6.05
C LEU A 429 -15.76 15.24 4.61
N PRO A 430 -16.49 15.88 3.69
CA PRO A 430 -16.50 15.46 2.28
C PRO A 430 -15.18 15.76 1.58
N GLU A 431 -14.87 15.02 0.52
CA GLU A 431 -13.72 15.28 -0.36
C GLU A 431 -14.00 16.44 -1.32
N LEU A 432 -15.23 16.53 -1.83
CA LEU A 432 -15.63 17.50 -2.85
C LEU A 432 -17.07 17.97 -2.63
N ARG A 433 -17.31 19.27 -2.77
CA ARG A 433 -18.65 19.85 -2.66
C ARG A 433 -18.87 21.01 -3.62
N LEU A 434 -20.14 21.30 -3.91
CA LEU A 434 -20.55 22.23 -4.96
C LEU A 434 -20.09 23.67 -4.71
N THR A 435 -20.00 24.12 -3.45
CA THR A 435 -19.43 25.45 -3.13
C THR A 435 -18.05 25.64 -3.74
N GLU A 436 -17.20 24.61 -3.73
CA GLU A 436 -15.87 24.70 -4.34
C GLU A 436 -15.96 25.01 -5.83
N MET A 437 -16.90 24.39 -6.55
CA MET A 437 -17.08 24.62 -7.99
C MET A 437 -17.49 26.06 -8.29
N TYR A 438 -18.33 26.68 -7.46
CA TYR A 438 -18.66 28.10 -7.60
C TYR A 438 -17.44 29.01 -7.37
N LEU A 439 -16.59 28.70 -6.40
CA LEU A 439 -15.38 29.46 -6.12
C LEU A 439 -14.34 29.29 -7.24
N ILE A 440 -14.13 28.08 -7.74
CA ILE A 440 -13.29 27.80 -8.92
C ILE A 440 -13.82 28.55 -10.14
N ASN A 441 -15.14 28.53 -10.38
CA ASN A 441 -15.75 29.21 -11.51
C ASN A 441 -15.58 30.73 -11.42
N ALA A 442 -15.78 31.32 -10.24
CA ALA A 442 -15.55 32.73 -9.99
C ALA A 442 -14.07 33.12 -10.20
N GLU A 443 -13.14 32.29 -9.71
CA GLU A 443 -11.69 32.49 -9.88
C GLU A 443 -11.28 32.43 -11.34
N ALA A 444 -11.67 31.37 -12.05
CA ALA A 444 -11.38 31.20 -13.47
C ALA A 444 -11.92 32.37 -14.31
N ASN A 445 -13.16 32.81 -14.07
CA ASN A 445 -13.74 33.94 -14.79
C ASN A 445 -13.05 35.27 -14.47
N LEU A 446 -12.65 35.51 -13.21
CA LEU A 446 -11.84 36.67 -12.85
C LEU A 446 -10.51 36.68 -13.62
N ARG A 447 -9.82 35.54 -13.64
CA ARG A 447 -8.52 35.38 -14.33
C ARG A 447 -8.63 35.56 -15.85
N LEU A 448 -9.79 35.21 -16.44
CA LEU A 448 -10.12 35.45 -17.84
C LEU A 448 -10.62 36.88 -18.13
N GLY A 449 -10.78 37.73 -17.10
CA GLY A 449 -11.33 39.09 -17.25
C GLY A 449 -12.84 39.14 -17.50
N VAL A 450 -13.56 38.03 -17.29
CA VAL A 450 -15.00 37.90 -17.57
C VAL A 450 -15.81 38.17 -16.29
N MET A 451 -15.80 39.42 -15.84
CA MET A 451 -16.45 39.82 -14.57
C MET A 451 -17.95 39.55 -14.52
N ASN A 452 -18.64 39.64 -15.67
CA ASN A 452 -20.07 39.36 -15.79
C ASN A 452 -20.43 37.90 -15.43
N ASP A 453 -19.47 36.98 -15.55
CA ASP A 453 -19.65 35.58 -15.16
C ASP A 453 -19.06 35.31 -13.76
N ALA A 454 -17.99 36.02 -13.38
CA ALA A 454 -17.33 35.84 -12.09
C ALA A 454 -18.24 36.27 -10.92
N VAL A 455 -18.85 37.46 -11.02
CA VAL A 455 -19.67 38.04 -9.94
C VAL A 455 -20.89 37.19 -9.60
N PRO A 456 -21.71 36.74 -10.57
CA PRO A 456 -22.85 35.86 -10.26
C PRO A 456 -22.44 34.54 -9.58
N SER A 457 -21.33 33.94 -9.99
CA SER A 457 -20.84 32.69 -9.38
C SER A 457 -20.51 32.86 -7.90
N LEU A 458 -19.81 33.94 -7.52
CA LEU A 458 -19.53 34.23 -6.12
C LEU A 458 -20.81 34.64 -5.36
N ASN A 459 -21.70 35.41 -5.99
CA ASN A 459 -22.97 35.82 -5.37
C ASN A 459 -23.85 34.61 -5.00
N LYS A 460 -23.79 33.47 -5.72
CA LYS A 460 -24.48 32.25 -5.28
C LYS A 460 -24.03 31.75 -3.91
N VAL A 461 -22.73 31.78 -3.63
CA VAL A 461 -22.19 31.40 -2.32
C VAL A 461 -22.58 32.44 -1.27
N ARG A 462 -22.49 33.73 -1.60
CA ARG A 462 -22.88 34.83 -0.71
C ARG A 462 -24.35 34.80 -0.30
N GLN A 463 -25.24 34.53 -1.26
CA GLN A 463 -26.68 34.39 -1.03
C GLN A 463 -26.98 33.26 -0.04
N ARG A 464 -26.33 32.09 -0.20
CA ARG A 464 -26.45 30.99 0.77
C ARG A 464 -26.01 31.42 2.16
N GLU A 465 -24.92 32.18 2.26
CA GLU A 465 -24.40 32.73 3.51
C GLU A 465 -25.17 33.96 4.04
N LYS A 466 -26.26 34.37 3.35
CA LYS A 466 -27.07 35.56 3.68
C LYS A 466 -26.27 36.86 3.69
N LEU A 467 -25.22 36.93 2.86
CA LEU A 467 -24.45 38.15 2.61
C LEU A 467 -25.06 38.92 1.45
N ALA A 468 -24.91 40.25 1.46
CA ALA A 468 -25.35 41.09 0.34
C ALA A 468 -24.58 40.73 -0.94
N ASP A 469 -25.30 40.71 -2.07
CA ASP A 469 -24.68 40.52 -3.38
C ASP A 469 -23.64 41.61 -3.67
N LEU A 470 -22.54 41.21 -4.30
CA LEU A 470 -21.58 42.17 -4.86
C LEU A 470 -22.19 42.86 -6.07
N SER A 471 -21.89 44.14 -6.24
CA SER A 471 -22.26 44.88 -7.45
C SER A 471 -21.60 44.25 -8.68
N ASN A 472 -22.34 44.17 -9.79
CA ASN A 472 -21.78 43.79 -11.10
C ASN A 472 -20.72 44.78 -11.62
N THR A 473 -20.60 45.95 -10.99
CA THR A 473 -19.58 46.97 -11.32
C THR A 473 -18.41 47.00 -10.34
N ILE A 474 -18.27 46.01 -9.46
CA ILE A 474 -17.12 45.89 -8.56
C ILE A 474 -15.82 45.82 -9.36
N SER A 475 -14.76 46.48 -8.89
CA SER A 475 -13.45 46.38 -9.54
C SER A 475 -12.89 44.95 -9.42
N PRO A 476 -12.10 44.48 -10.41
CA PRO A 476 -11.45 43.17 -10.33
C PRO A 476 -10.62 42.96 -9.06
N ASP A 477 -9.93 43.99 -8.58
CA ASP A 477 -9.12 43.92 -7.35
C ASP A 477 -9.98 43.74 -6.09
N ASN A 478 -11.07 44.51 -5.96
CA ASN A 478 -11.98 44.37 -4.83
C ASN A 478 -12.70 43.01 -4.89
N PHE A 479 -13.08 42.56 -6.08
CA PHE A 479 -13.66 41.23 -6.27
C PHE A 479 -12.69 40.12 -5.89
N ARG A 480 -11.41 40.24 -6.29
CA ARG A 480 -10.35 39.30 -5.89
C ARG A 480 -10.24 39.21 -4.38
N ALA A 481 -10.27 40.34 -3.66
CA ALA A 481 -10.22 40.35 -2.20
C ALA A 481 -11.43 39.64 -1.55
N GLU A 482 -12.64 39.90 -2.06
CA GLU A 482 -13.87 39.21 -1.63
C GLU A 482 -13.82 37.71 -1.92
N LEU A 483 -13.29 37.32 -3.08
CA LEU A 483 -13.16 35.91 -3.49
C LEU A 483 -12.14 35.16 -2.62
N MET A 484 -10.97 35.74 -2.33
CA MET A 484 -10.00 35.15 -1.40
C MET A 484 -10.60 34.99 0.01
N THR A 485 -11.40 35.96 0.46
CA THR A 485 -12.13 35.88 1.73
C THR A 485 -13.16 34.76 1.71
N ALA A 486 -13.90 34.60 0.62
CA ALA A 486 -14.89 33.54 0.46
C ALA A 486 -14.24 32.15 0.43
N TRP A 487 -13.12 31.98 -0.26
CA TRP A 487 -12.30 30.76 -0.23
C TRP A 487 -11.90 30.39 1.20
N LYS A 488 -11.28 31.33 1.94
CA LYS A 488 -10.87 31.09 3.33
C LYS A 488 -12.07 30.74 4.20
N ARG A 489 -13.17 31.50 4.13
CA ARG A 489 -14.34 31.29 4.98
C ARG A 489 -15.04 29.96 4.70
N ASN A 490 -15.26 29.64 3.43
CA ASN A 490 -16.06 28.48 3.06
C ASN A 490 -15.27 27.19 3.16
N MET A 491 -14.03 27.18 2.68
CA MET A 491 -13.18 25.96 2.57
C MET A 491 -12.24 25.76 3.77
N ARG A 492 -12.41 26.55 4.84
CA ARG A 492 -11.60 26.44 6.06
C ARG A 492 -11.58 25.02 6.58
N THR A 493 -10.37 24.51 6.83
CA THR A 493 -10.08 23.17 7.36
C THR A 493 -10.69 22.03 6.53
N GLU A 494 -10.79 22.22 5.21
CA GLU A 494 -11.22 21.21 4.24
C GLU A 494 -10.08 20.77 3.29
N GLY A 495 -8.82 21.06 3.61
CA GLY A 495 -7.66 20.55 2.84
C GLY A 495 -7.39 21.28 1.52
N ASN A 496 -7.60 22.61 1.47
CA ASN A 496 -7.41 23.41 0.27
C ASN A 496 -6.65 24.73 0.51
N ARG A 497 -6.26 25.03 1.76
CA ARG A 497 -5.78 26.35 2.14
C ARG A 497 -4.40 26.64 1.57
N LEU A 498 -3.47 25.69 1.65
CA LEU A 498 -2.13 25.84 1.10
C LEU A 498 -2.20 26.06 -0.42
N LEU A 499 -2.96 25.23 -1.12
CA LEU A 499 -3.17 25.34 -2.56
C LEU A 499 -3.73 26.69 -2.95
N SER A 500 -4.77 27.15 -2.25
CA SER A 500 -5.39 28.44 -2.53
C SER A 500 -4.39 29.58 -2.33
N LEU A 501 -3.62 29.57 -1.24
CA LEU A 501 -2.61 30.59 -0.97
C LEU A 501 -1.53 30.65 -2.07
N ARG A 502 -1.04 29.50 -2.53
CA ARG A 502 -0.07 29.40 -3.63
C ARG A 502 -0.63 29.93 -4.94
N ARG A 503 -1.83 29.52 -5.34
CA ARG A 503 -2.49 30.00 -6.59
C ARG A 503 -2.73 31.51 -6.59
N TRP A 504 -2.87 32.11 -5.40
CA TRP A 504 -3.03 33.55 -5.25
C TRP A 504 -1.71 34.31 -5.10
N ASP A 505 -0.57 33.61 -5.05
CA ASP A 505 0.76 34.15 -4.73
C ASP A 505 0.78 34.91 -3.39
N THR A 506 0.09 34.37 -2.39
CA THR A 506 -0.08 34.99 -1.06
C THR A 506 0.41 34.13 0.11
N ASP A 507 0.83 32.91 -0.17
CA ASP A 507 1.40 31.97 0.80
C ASP A 507 2.54 32.58 1.62
N VAL A 508 3.56 33.16 0.97
CA VAL A 508 4.68 33.79 1.68
C VAL A 508 4.20 34.97 2.52
N THR A 509 3.31 35.81 1.99
CA THR A 509 2.80 36.98 2.73
C THR A 509 1.97 36.57 3.96
N VAL A 510 1.12 35.56 3.82
CA VAL A 510 0.18 35.14 4.86
C VAL A 510 0.87 34.27 5.92
N LEU A 511 1.79 33.41 5.52
CA LEU A 511 2.37 32.37 6.39
C LEU A 511 3.77 32.72 6.90
N ALA A 512 4.48 33.72 6.35
CA ALA A 512 5.80 34.14 6.86
C ALA A 512 5.83 34.44 8.36
N PRO A 513 4.79 35.04 8.99
CA PRO A 513 4.77 35.23 10.44
C PRO A 513 4.86 33.93 11.26
N LEU A 514 4.51 32.78 10.67
CA LEU A 514 4.63 31.46 11.28
C LEU A 514 6.00 30.82 11.05
N GLY A 515 6.84 31.38 10.18
CA GLY A 515 8.14 30.83 9.78
C GLY A 515 8.18 30.26 8.35
N TYR A 516 7.07 30.35 7.59
CA TYR A 516 7.00 29.89 6.21
C TYR A 516 7.99 30.63 5.30
N GLN A 517 8.65 29.87 4.43
CA GLN A 517 9.52 30.37 3.38
C GLN A 517 9.08 29.80 2.03
N LYS A 518 9.53 30.42 0.93
CA LYS A 518 9.12 30.02 -0.43
C LYS A 518 9.36 28.54 -0.74
N TYR A 519 10.40 27.91 -0.18
CA TYR A 519 10.65 26.48 -0.41
C TYR A 519 9.62 25.55 0.27
N ASN A 520 8.86 26.05 1.24
CA ASN A 520 7.77 25.34 1.91
C ASN A 520 6.50 25.20 1.05
N GLN A 521 6.54 25.67 -0.21
CA GLN A 521 5.47 25.45 -1.18
C GLN A 521 5.23 23.97 -1.44
N LEU A 522 6.28 23.13 -1.35
CA LEU A 522 6.17 21.69 -1.46
C LEU A 522 6.69 21.04 -0.19
N LEU A 523 6.09 19.93 0.21
CA LEU A 523 6.60 19.08 1.29
C LEU A 523 7.87 18.37 0.84
N PRO A 524 8.79 18.01 1.76
CA PRO A 524 9.95 17.20 1.42
C PRO A 524 9.55 15.80 0.98
N ILE A 525 10.26 15.24 0.01
CA ILE A 525 10.18 13.81 -0.28
C ILE A 525 10.78 13.05 0.92
N PRO A 526 10.07 12.06 1.49
CA PRO A 526 10.55 11.37 2.70
C PRO A 526 11.90 10.67 2.47
N ILE A 527 12.79 10.73 3.47
CA ILE A 527 14.16 10.21 3.34
C ILE A 527 14.20 8.70 3.08
N SER A 528 13.31 7.92 3.70
CA SER A 528 13.21 6.47 3.48
C SER A 528 12.75 6.14 2.05
N VAL A 529 11.96 7.02 1.42
CA VAL A 529 11.55 6.89 0.02
C VAL A 529 12.75 7.14 -0.90
N LEU A 530 13.54 8.19 -0.65
CA LEU A 530 14.77 8.48 -1.41
C LEU A 530 15.82 7.36 -1.27
N GLN A 531 15.92 6.74 -0.10
CA GLN A 531 16.79 5.59 0.13
C GLN A 531 16.32 4.34 -0.62
N THR A 532 15.00 4.17 -0.79
CA THR A 532 14.41 3.03 -1.50
C THR A 532 14.50 3.19 -3.02
N TYR A 533 14.35 4.41 -3.53
CA TYR A 533 14.29 4.72 -4.96
C TYR A 533 15.40 5.73 -5.33
N PRO A 534 16.60 5.26 -5.67
CA PRO A 534 17.80 6.10 -5.82
C PRO A 534 17.73 7.12 -6.96
N ASN A 535 16.78 6.96 -7.88
CA ASN A 535 16.54 7.88 -8.99
C ASN A 535 15.62 9.06 -8.59
N LEU A 536 14.96 8.99 -7.43
CA LEU A 536 14.20 10.11 -6.91
C LEU A 536 15.14 11.14 -6.28
N TYR A 537 14.72 12.40 -6.37
CA TYR A 537 15.47 13.54 -5.86
C TYR A 537 14.57 14.39 -4.96
N GLN A 538 15.19 15.13 -4.07
CA GLN A 538 14.51 15.98 -3.10
C GLN A 538 13.88 17.23 -3.77
N ASN A 539 12.84 17.78 -3.15
CA ASN A 539 12.30 19.09 -3.48
C ASN A 539 13.28 20.20 -3.06
N VAL A 540 13.37 21.27 -3.84
CA VAL A 540 14.33 22.35 -3.60
C VAL A 540 14.12 22.94 -2.20
N GLY A 541 15.21 23.05 -1.43
CA GLY A 541 15.22 23.63 -0.08
C GLY A 541 15.25 22.62 1.07
N TYR A 542 15.23 21.32 0.78
CA TYR A 542 15.24 20.24 1.78
C TYR A 542 16.46 19.33 1.73
#